data_AF-A0A7S2NMR7-F1
#
_entry.id   AF-A0A7S2NMR7-F1
#
_cell.length_a   1.000
_cell.length_b   1.000
_cell.length_c   1.000
_cell.angle_alpha   90.00
_cell.angle_beta   90.00
_cell.angle_gamma   90.00
#
_symmetry.space_group_name_H-M   'P 1'
#
loop_
_entity.id
_entity.type
_entity.pdbx_description
1 polymer ?
#
loop_
_entity_poly.entity_id
_entity_poly.type
_entity_poly.pdbx_seq_one_letter_code
_entity_poly.pdbx_strand_id
1 'polypeptide(L)'
;EGAGHMRNPDFNLAVQPVAYWTPECGTVKGKQGFIDLPEFPFALEPRVLTRWEIQRFTRMAWDMGIRYIGGCCGFEPYHVRAMVEELEPERQGKVGASSLKHERWGGGLSMHTKPWVRARASKQYWSTIQPASGRVQSPPTSEVDAWGVTQGSEELRQQEVRAENVERTADTLSQRQQQL
;
A
#
# COMPACT_ATOMS: atom_id res chain seq x y z
N GLU A 1 25.19 -14.63 -20.06
CA GLU A 1 25.68 -13.53 -19.19
C GLU A 1 24.95 -12.26 -19.61
N GLY A 2 24.26 -11.46 -18.80
CA GLY A 2 23.83 -11.56 -17.42
C GLY A 2 22.44 -10.92 -17.29
N ALA A 3 21.69 -11.29 -16.25
CA ALA A 3 20.36 -10.75 -15.98
C ALA A 3 20.41 -9.22 -15.96
N GLY A 4 19.66 -8.60 -16.88
CA GLY A 4 19.59 -7.16 -17.04
C GLY A 4 18.93 -6.52 -15.82
N HIS A 5 19.72 -6.23 -14.79
CA HIS A 5 19.36 -5.19 -13.84
C HIS A 5 19.24 -3.91 -14.67
N MET A 6 18.03 -3.37 -14.82
CA MET A 6 17.86 -2.03 -15.39
C MET A 6 18.82 -1.13 -14.62
N ARG A 7 19.81 -0.55 -15.30
CA ARG A 7 20.66 0.46 -14.67
C ARG A 7 19.71 1.48 -14.08
N ASN A 8 19.82 1.73 -12.78
CA ASN A 8 18.96 2.69 -12.11
C ASN A 8 18.97 3.98 -12.95
N PRO A 9 17.81 4.54 -13.29
CA PRO A 9 17.78 5.83 -13.95
C PRO A 9 18.52 6.87 -13.08
N ASP A 10 18.94 7.99 -13.66
CA ASP A 10 19.64 9.08 -12.93
C ASP A 10 18.77 9.76 -11.84
N PHE A 11 17.61 9.19 -11.52
CA PHE A 11 16.68 9.64 -10.50
C PHE A 11 16.26 8.47 -9.59
N ASN A 12 15.96 8.78 -8.34
CA ASN A 12 15.47 7.79 -7.39
C ASN A 12 13.97 7.49 -7.64
N LEU A 13 13.61 6.21 -7.58
CA LEU A 13 12.22 5.78 -7.64
C LEU A 13 11.60 5.68 -6.25
N ALA A 14 10.34 6.09 -6.15
CA ALA A 14 9.52 5.98 -4.96
C ALA A 14 8.17 5.32 -5.24
N VAL A 15 7.65 4.54 -4.30
CA VAL A 15 6.32 3.91 -4.40
C VAL A 15 5.63 3.90 -3.03
N GLN A 16 4.38 4.36 -3.00
CA GLN A 16 3.53 4.40 -1.80
C GLN A 16 2.09 4.01 -2.16
N PRO A 17 1.79 2.70 -2.31
CA PRO A 17 0.45 2.25 -2.70
C PRO A 17 -0.52 2.32 -1.52
N VAL A 18 -1.81 2.14 -1.78
CA VAL A 18 -2.80 1.86 -0.74
C VAL A 18 -2.61 0.45 -0.17
N ALA A 19 -2.99 0.22 1.09
CA ALA A 19 -3.02 -1.12 1.69
C ALA A 19 -4.39 -1.80 1.52
N TYR A 20 -5.07 -1.54 0.42
CA TYR A 20 -6.34 -2.17 0.06
C TYR A 20 -6.16 -2.96 -1.24
N TRP A 21 -6.68 -4.18 -1.29
CA TRP A 21 -6.75 -5.00 -2.50
C TRP A 21 -7.83 -4.46 -3.43
N THR A 22 -7.39 -3.85 -4.54
CA THR A 22 -8.24 -3.14 -5.50
C THR A 22 -7.99 -3.57 -6.94
N PRO A 23 -8.12 -4.88 -7.27
CA PRO A 23 -7.87 -5.39 -8.62
C PRO A 23 -8.74 -4.71 -9.69
N GLU A 24 -9.94 -4.25 -9.33
CA GLU A 24 -10.90 -3.60 -10.22
C GLU A 24 -10.39 -2.24 -10.72
N CYS A 25 -9.56 -1.58 -9.91
CA CYS A 25 -8.94 -0.29 -10.22
C CYS A 25 -7.79 -0.41 -11.23
N GLY A 26 -7.36 -1.62 -11.58
CA GLY A 26 -6.38 -1.86 -12.65
C GLY A 26 -6.97 -1.80 -14.07
N THR A 27 -8.29 -1.64 -14.20
CA THR A 27 -9.00 -1.62 -15.48
C THR A 27 -9.14 -0.21 -16.05
N VAL A 28 -9.48 -0.09 -17.34
CA VAL A 28 -9.78 1.20 -17.98
C VAL A 28 -10.93 1.94 -17.25
N LYS A 29 -11.92 1.20 -16.75
CA LYS A 29 -13.05 1.75 -15.98
C LYS A 29 -12.62 2.22 -14.58
N GLY A 30 -11.69 1.51 -13.95
CA GLY A 30 -11.24 1.78 -12.58
C GLY A 30 -10.11 2.80 -12.43
N LYS A 31 -9.80 3.57 -13.49
CA LYS A 31 -8.66 4.50 -13.54
C LYS A 31 -8.68 5.63 -12.49
N GLN A 32 -9.83 5.95 -11.91
CA GLN A 32 -9.94 6.93 -10.81
C GLN A 32 -9.40 6.39 -9.48
N GLY A 33 -9.06 5.10 -9.44
CA GLY A 33 -8.59 4.42 -8.25
C GLY A 33 -9.73 4.00 -7.32
N PHE A 34 -9.37 3.74 -6.08
CA PHE A 34 -10.25 3.13 -5.08
C PHE A 34 -11.37 4.04 -4.56
N ILE A 35 -11.42 5.31 -4.97
CA ILE A 35 -12.48 6.26 -4.60
C ILE A 35 -13.79 5.92 -5.33
N ASP A 36 -13.69 5.38 -6.54
CA ASP A 36 -14.85 4.94 -7.35
C ASP A 36 -15.37 3.55 -6.92
N LEU A 37 -14.78 2.95 -5.89
CA LEU A 37 -15.32 1.72 -5.32
C LEU A 37 -16.50 2.05 -4.41
N PRO A 38 -17.61 1.30 -4.49
CA PRO A 38 -18.80 1.57 -3.69
C PRO A 38 -18.55 1.43 -2.17
N GLU A 39 -17.47 0.76 -1.77
CA GLU A 39 -17.07 0.63 -0.39
C GLU A 39 -16.32 1.84 0.18
N PHE A 40 -15.88 2.77 -0.67
CA PHE A 40 -15.15 3.95 -0.22
C PHE A 40 -16.06 4.95 0.52
N PRO A 41 -15.64 5.54 1.66
CA PRO A 41 -14.46 5.20 2.47
C PRO A 41 -14.77 4.26 3.65
N PHE A 42 -16.03 3.87 3.87
CA PHE A 42 -16.52 3.30 5.13
C PHE A 42 -16.71 1.77 5.16
N ALA A 43 -16.32 1.05 4.11
CA ALA A 43 -16.47 -0.40 4.03
C ALA A 43 -15.27 -1.13 3.39
N LEU A 44 -14.07 -0.53 3.46
CA LEU A 44 -12.84 -1.07 2.84
C LEU A 44 -12.14 -2.15 3.69
N GLU A 45 -12.64 -2.45 4.90
CA GLU A 45 -12.06 -3.43 5.82
C GLU A 45 -11.80 -4.82 5.21
N PRO A 46 -12.66 -5.40 4.34
CA PRO A 46 -12.39 -6.69 3.70
C PRO A 46 -11.18 -6.67 2.77
N ARG A 47 -10.76 -5.48 2.30
CA ARG A 47 -9.71 -5.30 1.29
C ARG A 47 -8.34 -5.09 1.94
N VAL A 48 -8.25 -4.91 3.25
CA VAL A 48 -6.97 -4.60 3.93
C VAL A 48 -5.94 -5.71 3.66
N LEU A 49 -4.78 -5.32 3.14
CA LEU A 49 -3.68 -6.24 2.88
C LEU A 49 -3.11 -6.81 4.18
N THR A 50 -2.66 -8.05 4.13
CA THR A 50 -1.93 -8.69 5.21
C THR A 50 -0.47 -8.25 5.21
N ARG A 51 0.20 -8.44 6.35
CA ARG A 51 1.67 -8.22 6.43
C ARG A 51 2.45 -9.06 5.42
N TRP A 52 1.96 -10.24 5.06
CA TRP A 52 2.63 -11.14 4.12
C TRP A 52 2.54 -10.62 2.68
N GLU A 53 1.41 -10.03 2.31
CA GLU A 53 1.24 -9.33 1.02
C GLU A 53 2.13 -8.10 0.95
N ILE A 54 2.27 -7.34 2.06
CA ILE A 54 3.19 -6.21 2.13
C ILE A 54 4.66 -6.66 2.00
N GLN A 55 5.06 -7.78 2.62
CA GLN A 55 6.40 -8.34 2.41
C GLN A 55 6.63 -8.71 0.95
N ARG A 56 5.68 -9.39 0.30
CA ARG A 56 5.75 -9.73 -1.12
C ARG A 56 5.89 -8.49 -2.01
N PHE A 57 5.04 -7.47 -1.79
CA PHE A 57 5.13 -6.18 -2.47
C PHE A 57 6.51 -5.54 -2.28
N THR A 58 7.01 -5.52 -1.05
CA THR A 58 8.29 -4.89 -0.72
C THR A 58 9.44 -5.56 -1.47
N ARG A 59 9.47 -6.90 -1.48
CA ARG A 59 10.46 -7.68 -2.23
C ARG A 59 10.41 -7.36 -3.71
N MET A 60 9.21 -7.36 -4.31
CA MET A 60 9.02 -7.01 -5.72
C MET A 60 9.51 -5.59 -6.03
N ALA A 61 9.13 -4.60 -5.23
CA ALA A 61 9.55 -3.21 -5.42
C ALA A 61 11.08 -3.06 -5.32
N TRP A 62 11.71 -3.73 -4.36
CA TRP A 62 13.15 -3.74 -4.20
C TRP A 62 13.87 -4.35 -5.40
N ASP A 63 13.40 -5.52 -5.85
CA ASP A 63 13.96 -6.25 -6.99
C ASP A 63 13.80 -5.46 -8.31
N MET A 64 12.76 -4.62 -8.41
CA MET A 64 12.55 -3.65 -9.50
C MET A 64 13.48 -2.43 -9.46
N GLY A 65 14.31 -2.27 -8.42
CA GLY A 65 15.23 -1.14 -8.28
C GLY A 65 14.69 0.04 -7.45
N ILE A 66 13.48 -0.05 -6.90
CA ILE A 66 12.89 1.02 -6.09
C ILE A 66 13.59 1.06 -4.72
N ARG A 67 13.95 2.26 -4.25
CA ARG A 67 14.69 2.45 -2.99
C ARG A 67 13.96 3.31 -1.96
N TYR A 68 12.91 4.02 -2.38
CA TYR A 68 11.96 4.64 -1.47
C TYR A 68 10.64 3.86 -1.52
N ILE A 69 10.46 2.92 -0.59
CA ILE A 69 9.29 2.05 -0.53
C ILE A 69 8.50 2.43 0.72
N GLY A 70 7.28 2.89 0.54
CA GLY A 70 6.38 3.32 1.59
C GLY A 70 4.96 2.84 1.37
N GLY A 71 4.01 3.54 1.98
CA GLY A 71 2.59 3.26 1.86
C GLY A 71 1.74 4.52 2.01
N CYS A 72 0.47 4.41 1.64
CA CYS A 72 -0.53 5.48 1.68
C CYS A 72 -1.75 5.02 2.51
N CYS A 73 -2.99 5.29 2.07
CA CYS A 73 -4.21 4.95 2.79
C CYS A 73 -4.27 3.46 3.16
N GLY A 74 -4.67 3.17 4.40
CA GLY A 74 -4.76 1.81 4.96
C GLY A 74 -3.43 1.26 5.50
N PHE A 75 -2.30 1.92 5.27
CA PHE A 75 -1.05 1.49 5.91
C PHE A 75 -1.09 1.74 7.41
N GLU A 76 -0.97 0.66 8.16
CA GLU A 76 -0.85 0.67 9.61
C GLU A 76 0.61 0.42 10.02
N PRO A 77 1.00 0.68 11.28
CA PRO A 77 2.37 0.49 11.74
C PRO A 77 2.95 -0.92 11.48
N TYR A 78 2.09 -1.95 11.47
CA TYR A 78 2.52 -3.33 11.19
C TYR A 78 2.81 -3.59 9.70
N HIS A 79 2.20 -2.83 8.78
CA HIS A 79 2.56 -2.85 7.36
C HIS A 79 3.94 -2.26 7.15
N VAL A 80 4.22 -1.11 7.78
CA VAL A 80 5.56 -0.49 7.73
C VAL A 80 6.61 -1.42 8.32
N ARG A 81 6.32 -2.05 9.46
CA ARG A 81 7.20 -3.08 10.03
C ARG A 81 7.45 -4.22 9.05
N ALA A 82 6.41 -4.72 8.37
CA ALA A 82 6.55 -5.80 7.41
C ALA A 82 7.54 -5.46 6.28
N MET A 83 7.52 -4.23 5.77
CA MET A 83 8.49 -3.77 4.77
C MET A 83 9.93 -3.78 5.31
N VAL A 84 10.12 -3.27 6.54
CA VAL A 84 11.43 -3.23 7.18
C VAL A 84 11.97 -4.63 7.47
N GLU A 85 11.11 -5.55 7.91
CA GLU A 85 11.49 -6.94 8.18
C GLU A 85 11.81 -7.73 6.91
N GLU A 86 11.12 -7.48 5.80
CA GLU A 86 11.44 -8.13 4.51
C GLU A 86 12.81 -7.71 3.96
N LEU A 87 13.17 -6.44 4.15
CA LEU A 87 14.45 -5.87 3.69
C LEU A 87 15.54 -5.91 4.77
N GLU A 88 15.34 -6.66 5.85
CA GLU A 88 16.34 -6.82 6.91
C GLU A 88 17.71 -7.27 6.37
N PRO A 89 17.81 -8.25 5.45
CA PRO A 89 19.09 -8.65 4.85
C PRO A 89 19.79 -7.50 4.11
N GLU A 90 19.04 -6.76 3.28
CA GLU A 90 19.55 -5.62 2.49
C GLU A 90 19.94 -4.43 3.37
N ARG A 91 19.33 -4.33 4.54
CA ARG A 91 19.58 -3.29 5.53
C ARG A 91 20.64 -3.67 6.55
N GLN A 92 21.44 -4.71 6.29
CA GLN A 92 22.52 -5.17 7.18
C GLN A 92 21.99 -5.56 8.58
N GLY A 93 20.83 -6.22 8.63
CA GLY A 93 20.17 -6.62 9.89
C GLY A 93 19.47 -5.48 10.64
N LYS A 94 19.43 -4.26 10.08
CA LYS A 94 18.82 -3.11 10.75
C LYS A 94 17.30 -3.12 10.65
N VAL A 95 16.65 -3.36 11.79
CA VAL A 95 15.18 -3.30 11.94
C VAL A 95 14.76 -2.25 12.98
N GLY A 96 13.50 -1.85 12.94
CA GLY A 96 12.92 -0.90 13.91
C GLY A 96 12.50 -1.58 15.22
N ALA A 97 12.34 -0.77 16.29
CA ALA A 97 11.94 -1.22 17.62
C ALA A 97 10.60 -2.01 17.66
N SER A 98 9.73 -1.79 16.67
CA SER A 98 8.48 -2.55 16.50
C SER A 98 8.70 -4.05 16.28
N SER A 99 9.89 -4.45 15.83
CA SER A 99 10.29 -5.85 15.63
C SER A 99 10.62 -6.57 16.94
N LEU A 100 10.88 -5.85 18.03
CA LEU A 100 11.13 -6.47 19.34
C LEU A 100 9.91 -7.25 19.87
N LYS A 101 8.72 -6.92 19.36
CA LYS A 101 7.44 -7.55 19.71
C LYS A 101 6.94 -8.49 18.60
N HIS A 102 7.80 -8.89 17.66
CA HIS A 102 7.39 -9.67 16.51
C HIS A 102 8.48 -10.63 16.05
N GLU A 103 8.15 -11.91 16.00
CA GLU A 103 9.00 -12.93 15.40
C GLU A 103 8.63 -13.15 13.93
N ARG A 104 9.64 -13.40 13.10
CA ARG A 104 9.50 -13.57 11.65
C ARG A 104 8.58 -14.75 11.33
N TRP A 105 7.74 -14.58 10.30
CA TRP A 105 6.91 -15.65 9.73
C TRP A 105 6.08 -16.44 10.76
N GLY A 106 5.59 -15.74 11.79
CA GLY A 106 4.76 -16.33 12.84
C GLY A 106 5.55 -17.13 13.89
N GLY A 107 6.87 -16.92 14.02
CA GLY A 107 7.72 -17.61 14.99
C GLY A 107 7.16 -17.63 16.42
N GLY A 108 6.49 -16.55 16.84
CA GLY A 108 5.88 -16.45 18.17
C GLY A 108 4.72 -17.43 18.41
N LEU A 109 4.27 -18.16 17.38
CA LEU A 109 3.29 -19.24 17.48
C LEU A 109 3.93 -20.58 17.88
N SER A 110 5.27 -20.68 17.87
CA SER A 110 6.03 -21.91 18.11
C SER A 110 5.75 -22.56 19.47
N MET A 111 5.40 -21.78 20.49
CA MET A 111 5.13 -22.27 21.84
C MET A 111 3.62 -22.46 22.14
N HIS A 112 2.76 -22.29 21.14
CA HIS A 112 1.31 -22.44 21.34
C HIS A 112 0.95 -23.89 21.72
N THR A 113 -0.05 -24.11 22.59
CA THR A 113 -0.45 -25.46 23.07
C THR A 113 -0.95 -26.39 21.97
N LYS A 114 -1.72 -25.85 21.01
CA LYS A 114 -2.32 -26.58 19.88
C LYS A 114 -1.30 -26.89 18.76
N PRO A 115 -1.10 -28.16 18.36
CA PRO A 115 -0.13 -28.54 17.33
C PRO A 115 -0.33 -27.85 15.98
N TRP A 116 -1.58 -27.75 15.50
CA TRP A 116 -1.89 -27.10 14.22
C TRP A 116 -1.68 -25.58 14.22
N VAL A 117 -1.58 -24.95 15.40
CA VAL A 117 -1.20 -23.53 15.51
C VAL A 117 0.30 -23.38 15.40
N ARG A 118 1.08 -24.24 16.09
CA ARG A 118 2.54 -24.26 15.96
C ARG A 118 3.00 -24.52 14.54
N ALA A 119 2.32 -25.41 13.81
CA ALA A 119 2.62 -25.71 12.41
C ALA A 119 2.56 -24.48 11.47
N ARG A 120 1.91 -23.39 11.89
CA ARG A 120 1.82 -22.14 11.15
C ARG A 120 3.04 -21.25 11.33
N ALA A 121 3.94 -21.53 12.27
CA ALA A 121 5.16 -20.75 12.51
C ALA A 121 6.21 -20.99 11.39
N SER A 122 5.85 -20.75 10.14
CA SER A 122 6.71 -20.96 8.98
C SER A 122 6.41 -19.98 7.85
N LYS A 123 7.47 -19.66 7.09
CA LYS A 123 7.35 -18.84 5.88
C LYS A 123 6.42 -19.50 4.86
N GLN A 124 6.61 -20.80 4.64
CA GLN A 124 5.85 -21.59 3.68
C GLN A 124 4.34 -21.51 3.91
N TYR A 125 3.89 -21.59 5.18
CA TYR A 125 2.47 -21.51 5.50
C TYR A 125 1.89 -20.12 5.15
N TRP A 126 2.49 -19.06 5.68
CA TRP A 126 1.96 -17.70 5.53
C TRP A 126 2.17 -17.09 4.14
N SER A 127 3.16 -17.55 3.37
CA SER A 127 3.38 -17.07 2.01
C SER A 127 2.41 -17.66 0.98
N THR A 128 1.70 -18.74 1.35
CA THR A 128 0.82 -19.48 0.43
C THR A 128 -0.66 -19.40 0.82
N ILE A 129 -0.95 -19.07 2.07
CA ILE A 129 -2.34 -18.95 2.54
C ILE A 129 -3.08 -17.86 1.76
N GLN A 130 -4.32 -18.17 1.39
CA GLN A 130 -5.30 -17.21 0.87
C GLN A 130 -6.38 -17.04 1.94
N PRO A 131 -6.33 -15.96 2.75
CA PRO A 131 -7.32 -15.76 3.80
C PRO A 131 -8.73 -15.67 3.23
N ALA A 132 -9.67 -16.39 3.84
CA ALA A 132 -11.08 -16.27 3.47
C ALA A 132 -11.64 -14.92 3.92
N SER A 133 -12.56 -14.35 3.14
CA SER A 133 -13.24 -13.08 3.47
C SER A 133 -14.17 -13.19 4.68
N GLY A 134 -14.66 -14.41 4.98
CA GLY A 134 -15.68 -14.67 6.01
C GLY A 134 -17.07 -14.15 5.65
N ARG A 135 -17.28 -13.56 4.47
CA ARG A 135 -18.53 -12.94 4.03
C ARG A 135 -19.14 -13.71 2.86
N VAL A 136 -19.94 -14.73 3.18
CA VAL A 136 -20.46 -15.70 2.21
C VAL A 136 -21.36 -15.06 1.14
N GLN A 137 -22.09 -14.00 1.49
CA GLN A 137 -23.00 -13.30 0.57
C GLN A 137 -22.33 -12.16 -0.20
N SER A 138 -21.12 -11.75 0.18
CA SER A 138 -20.42 -10.64 -0.47
C SER A 138 -19.65 -11.15 -1.69
N PRO A 139 -19.68 -10.44 -2.83
CA PRO A 139 -18.84 -10.78 -3.96
C PRO A 139 -17.36 -10.54 -3.62
N PRO A 140 -16.42 -11.21 -4.32
CA PRO A 140 -14.99 -10.99 -4.13
C PRO A 140 -14.50 -9.65 -4.71
N THR A 141 -15.27 -9.04 -5.60
CA THR A 141 -14.98 -7.77 -6.28
C THR A 141 -16.26 -6.96 -6.47
N SER A 142 -16.11 -5.65 -6.68
CA SER A 142 -17.22 -4.72 -6.91
C SER A 142 -17.13 -4.07 -8.28
N GLU A 143 -18.28 -3.68 -8.84
CA GLU A 143 -18.27 -2.81 -10.01
C GLU A 143 -17.91 -1.39 -9.56
N VAL A 144 -16.97 -0.76 -10.27
CA VAL A 144 -16.60 0.64 -10.03
C VAL A 144 -17.67 1.56 -10.59
N ASP A 145 -17.98 2.64 -9.87
CA ASP A 145 -18.97 3.64 -10.31
C ASP A 145 -18.55 4.31 -11.63
N ALA A 146 -17.23 4.35 -11.90
CA ALA A 146 -16.63 4.80 -13.16
C ALA A 146 -17.15 6.17 -13.61
N TRP A 147 -17.26 7.11 -12.68
CA TRP A 147 -17.82 8.41 -12.98
C TRP A 147 -16.92 9.09 -14.03
N GLY A 148 -17.47 9.27 -15.23
CA GLY A 148 -16.70 9.51 -16.46
C GLY A 148 -16.08 10.90 -16.58
N VAL A 149 -16.16 11.68 -15.52
CA VAL A 149 -15.88 13.10 -15.50
C VAL A 149 -14.90 13.34 -14.34
N THR A 150 -13.98 14.29 -14.43
CA THR A 150 -12.92 14.49 -13.42
C THR A 150 -12.76 15.95 -13.07
N GLN A 151 -12.00 16.27 -12.02
CA GLN A 151 -11.65 17.65 -11.68
C GLN A 151 -11.12 18.37 -12.93
N GLY A 152 -11.78 19.49 -13.32
CA GLY A 152 -11.48 20.24 -14.54
C GLY A 152 -12.51 20.09 -15.67
N SER A 153 -13.41 19.12 -15.57
CA SER A 153 -14.62 19.05 -16.39
C SER A 153 -15.54 20.24 -16.15
N GLU A 154 -16.33 20.59 -17.15
CA GLU A 154 -17.25 21.72 -17.07
C GLU A 154 -18.36 21.47 -16.01
N GLU A 155 -18.72 20.20 -15.81
CA GLU A 155 -19.69 19.72 -14.83
C GLU A 155 -19.20 19.80 -13.38
N LEU A 156 -17.88 19.76 -13.15
CA LEU A 156 -17.27 19.92 -11.82
C LEU A 156 -16.67 21.31 -11.59
N ARG A 157 -16.89 22.26 -12.50
CA ARG A 157 -16.47 23.65 -12.27
C ARG A 157 -17.25 24.22 -11.10
N GLN A 158 -16.50 24.60 -10.07
CA GLN A 158 -17.06 25.23 -8.88
C GLN A 158 -17.71 26.57 -9.28
N GLN A 159 -19.03 26.68 -9.13
CA GLN A 159 -19.79 27.87 -9.55
C GLN A 159 -19.48 29.11 -8.70
N GLU A 160 -19.19 28.92 -7.40
CA GLU A 160 -18.70 29.95 -6.51
C GLU A 160 -17.49 29.44 -5.71
N VAL A 161 -16.41 30.22 -5.76
CA VAL A 161 -15.26 30.06 -4.86
C VAL A 161 -15.58 30.86 -3.61
N ARG A 162 -15.71 30.19 -2.45
CA ARG A 162 -15.76 30.92 -1.17
C ARG A 162 -14.45 31.67 -0.99
N ALA A 163 -14.52 32.95 -0.64
CA ALA A 163 -13.36 33.84 -0.50
C ALA A 163 -12.32 33.35 0.54
N GLU A 164 -12.71 32.41 1.40
CA GLU A 164 -11.89 31.87 2.50
C GLU A 164 -11.11 30.60 2.14
N ASN A 165 -11.06 30.19 0.86
CA ASN A 165 -10.10 29.17 0.46
C ASN A 165 -8.70 29.74 0.64
N VAL A 166 -7.95 29.20 1.61
CA VAL A 166 -6.52 29.47 1.78
C VAL A 166 -5.85 29.23 0.42
N GLU A 167 -5.41 30.31 -0.20
CA GLU A 167 -4.85 30.28 -1.53
C GLU A 167 -3.76 29.20 -1.62
N ARG A 168 -3.89 28.24 -2.55
CA ARG A 168 -2.71 27.55 -3.08
C ARG A 168 -2.03 28.51 -4.04
N THR A 169 -1.47 29.60 -3.52
CA THR A 169 -0.76 30.56 -4.37
C THR A 169 0.62 29.97 -4.68
N ALA A 170 0.83 29.59 -5.94
CA ALA A 170 2.17 29.49 -6.49
C ALA A 170 2.99 30.77 -6.18
N ASP A 171 2.31 31.90 -5.99
CA ASP A 171 2.86 33.18 -5.57
C ASP A 171 3.41 33.19 -4.13
N THR A 172 2.76 32.51 -3.15
CA THR A 172 3.33 32.40 -1.79
C THR A 172 4.57 31.52 -1.77
N LEU A 173 4.62 30.49 -2.62
CA LEU A 173 5.82 29.65 -2.80
C LEU A 173 6.94 30.41 -3.52
N SER A 174 6.61 31.19 -4.55
CA SER A 174 7.56 32.06 -5.27
C SER A 174 8.13 33.16 -4.36
N GLN A 175 7.31 33.76 -3.50
CA GLN A 175 7.77 34.74 -2.52
C GLN A 175 8.72 34.13 -1.47
N ARG A 176 8.44 32.90 -1.00
CA ARG A 176 9.35 32.18 -0.09
C ARG A 176 10.66 31.78 -0.77
N GLN A 177 10.64 31.50 -2.06
CA GLN A 177 11.83 31.19 -2.85
C GLN A 177 12.70 32.43 -3.13
N GLN A 178 12.12 33.64 -3.13
CA GLN A 178 12.85 34.91 -3.21
C GLN A 178 13.42 35.39 -1.87
N GLN A 179 13.01 34.76 -0.75
CA GLN A 179 13.48 35.09 0.61
C GLN A 179 14.56 34.13 1.13
N LEU A 180 14.98 33.14 0.33
CA LEU A 180 16.18 32.32 0.52
C LEU A 180 17.33 32.89 -0.31
#